data_AF-K1Q734-F1
#
_entry.id   AF-K1Q734-F1
#
_cell.length_a   1.000
_cell.length_b   1.000
_cell.length_c   1.000
_cell.angle_alpha   90.00
_cell.angle_beta   90.00
_cell.angle_gamma   90.00
#
_symmetry.space_group_name_H-M   'P 1'
#
loop_
_entity.id
_entity.type
_entity.pdbx_description
1 polymer ?
#
loop_
_entity_poly.entity_id
_entity_poly.type
_entity_poly.pdbx_seq_one_letter_code
_entity_poly.pdbx_strand_id
1 'polypeptide(L)'
;MKQGVLLVMVADGIAPECKREAMALRSKEGGVTNSVDRPWFKSIVEKCFEVLKCLGLPCIKAPGEAEAYCAWLDENGLVDGVLTSDSDALLYGARTFDYAVDLYEMSVIEERLGMTRETLVAMAMLVGCDYDEGIRDIGIEKAQELFRELRSNHKDPFTRIMSWRENQELKTLTNSEEKKVAHCKLCQHKGTKTLHDKEGCHDCSSVKSCDQSSNVTCTCGSVYHQKEKHTLELRYYEKALRNSAFPNKMLVDEFLHANDDLEQPNLNWKPINITRLLKILLSASFKKMAELVVQLQIILKECKQNFVKCFQVQWSKLASDRTTQDSCYTVTVEQDAFSRLYGEITQEYRAEVELARKKKEHEKETKKGTKRKNGSLVTDYFKVKKRPSTPESDNGEGNQWNSGYRSKDSPKNEEDQ
;
A
#
# COMPACT_ATOMS: atom_id res chain seq x y z
N MET A 1 -10.58 -12.36 4.61
CA MET A 1 -11.31 -13.64 4.43
C MET A 1 -12.83 -13.53 4.24
N LYS A 2 -13.60 -12.62 4.89
CA LYS A 2 -15.07 -12.52 4.65
C LYS A 2 -15.46 -12.31 3.17
N GLN A 3 -14.58 -11.73 2.37
CA GLN A 3 -14.74 -11.51 0.92
C GLN A 3 -13.86 -12.45 0.07
N GLY A 4 -13.32 -13.54 0.63
CA GLY A 4 -12.43 -14.46 -0.10
C GLY A 4 -11.00 -13.98 -0.33
N VAL A 5 -10.69 -12.71 -0.05
CA VAL A 5 -9.32 -12.16 -0.17
C VAL A 5 -8.37 -12.74 0.88
N LEU A 6 -7.23 -13.25 0.41
CA LEU A 6 -6.08 -13.68 1.19
C LEU A 6 -5.03 -12.57 1.19
N LEU A 7 -4.43 -12.28 2.35
CA LEU A 7 -3.49 -11.18 2.51
C LEU A 7 -2.12 -11.70 2.92
N VAL A 8 -1.08 -11.14 2.29
CA VAL A 8 0.31 -11.21 2.73
C VAL A 8 0.67 -9.81 3.24
N MET A 9 1.22 -9.74 4.45
CA MET A 9 1.60 -8.46 5.05
C MET A 9 3.11 -8.27 4.93
N VAL A 10 3.53 -7.15 4.35
CA VAL A 10 4.94 -6.76 4.22
C VAL A 10 5.17 -5.49 5.04
N ALA A 11 6.29 -5.42 5.75
CA ALA A 11 6.73 -4.20 6.44
C ALA A 11 8.17 -3.87 6.06
N ASP A 12 8.50 -2.59 6.15
CA ASP A 12 9.80 -2.07 5.79
C ASP A 12 10.96 -2.70 6.57
N GLY A 13 12.04 -2.86 5.84
CA GLY A 13 13.37 -3.21 6.30
C GLY A 13 14.18 -1.99 6.68
N ILE A 14 15.37 -1.91 6.12
CA ILE A 14 16.26 -0.77 6.24
C ILE A 14 16.16 0.00 4.93
N ALA A 15 15.70 1.24 5.00
CA ALA A 15 15.57 2.09 3.82
C ALA A 15 16.90 2.16 3.03
N PRO A 16 16.85 2.10 1.68
CA PRO A 16 18.03 2.20 0.83
C PRO A 16 18.87 3.45 1.11
N GLU A 17 20.17 3.39 0.82
CA GLU A 17 21.09 4.50 1.10
C GLU A 17 20.68 5.80 0.40
N CYS A 18 20.36 5.74 -0.89
CA CYS A 18 19.88 6.88 -1.68
C CYS A 18 18.63 7.53 -1.06
N LYS A 19 17.64 6.74 -0.59
CA LYS A 19 16.44 7.26 0.10
C LYS A 19 16.82 7.94 1.42
N ARG A 20 17.69 7.31 2.22
CA ARG A 20 18.14 7.87 3.51
C ARG A 20 18.87 9.21 3.32
N GLU A 21 19.71 9.32 2.30
CA GLU A 21 20.40 10.56 1.96
C GLU A 21 19.41 11.65 1.53
N ALA A 22 18.47 11.34 0.63
CA ALA A 22 17.43 12.26 0.19
C ALA A 22 16.55 12.76 1.35
N MET A 23 16.10 11.85 2.23
CA MET A 23 15.34 12.21 3.44
C MET A 23 16.15 13.09 4.39
N ALA A 24 17.45 12.85 4.53
CA ALA A 24 18.34 13.65 5.39
C ALA A 24 18.54 15.06 4.83
N LEU A 25 18.63 15.22 3.52
CA LEU A 25 18.69 16.53 2.86
C LEU A 25 17.40 17.32 3.08
N ARG A 26 16.23 16.70 2.83
CA ARG A 26 14.91 17.33 3.07
C ARG A 26 14.71 17.76 4.51
N SER A 27 15.17 16.95 5.47
CA SER A 27 15.05 17.26 6.90
C SER A 27 15.91 18.47 7.31
N LYS A 28 17.09 18.64 6.68
CA LYS A 28 17.96 19.81 6.90
C LYS A 28 17.34 21.09 6.33
N GLU A 29 16.71 21.01 5.15
CA GLU A 29 16.06 22.17 4.52
C GLU A 29 14.73 22.57 5.20
N GLY A 30 13.96 21.58 5.69
CA GLY A 30 12.68 21.79 6.35
C GLY A 30 12.74 22.19 7.83
N GLY A 31 13.92 22.28 8.43
CA GLY A 31 14.09 22.66 9.84
C GLY A 31 13.51 21.67 10.86
N VAL A 32 13.13 20.46 10.44
CA VAL A 32 12.55 19.42 11.30
C VAL A 32 13.60 18.34 11.53
N THR A 33 14.29 18.40 12.67
CA THR A 33 15.19 17.33 13.13
C THR A 33 14.38 16.18 13.73
N ASN A 34 13.59 15.48 12.93
CA ASN A 34 12.95 14.26 13.40
C ASN A 34 13.91 13.09 13.21
N SER A 35 14.56 12.71 14.31
CA SER A 35 15.25 11.44 14.51
C SER A 35 14.54 10.30 13.77
N VAL A 36 15.22 9.74 12.78
CA VAL A 36 14.78 8.65 11.87
C VAL A 36 14.47 7.35 12.61
N ASP A 37 14.89 7.22 13.87
CA ASP A 37 14.56 6.08 14.71
C ASP A 37 13.47 6.46 15.70
N ARG A 38 12.27 5.88 15.52
CA ARG A 38 11.16 5.96 16.47
C ARG A 38 11.00 4.58 17.11
N PRO A 39 11.72 4.26 18.20
CA PRO A 39 11.63 2.94 18.86
C PRO A 39 10.20 2.53 19.21
N TRP A 40 9.35 3.52 19.54
CA TRP A 40 7.94 3.30 19.81
C TRP A 40 7.16 2.81 18.57
N PHE A 41 7.47 3.34 17.38
CA PHE A 41 6.82 2.97 16.12
C PHE A 41 7.20 1.54 15.73
N LYS A 42 8.50 1.21 15.81
CA LYS A 42 8.99 -0.16 15.62
C LYS A 42 8.30 -1.15 16.54
N SER A 43 8.14 -0.79 17.83
CA SER A 43 7.42 -1.63 18.80
C SER A 43 5.94 -1.81 18.43
N ILE A 44 5.28 -0.81 17.86
CA ILE A 44 3.90 -0.93 17.38
C ILE A 44 3.82 -1.88 16.18
N VAL A 45 4.70 -1.72 15.18
CA VAL A 45 4.75 -2.59 14.00
C VAL A 45 4.97 -4.05 14.41
N GLU A 46 5.90 -4.31 15.32
CA GLU A 46 6.17 -5.66 15.86
C GLU A 46 4.91 -6.25 16.53
N LYS A 47 4.19 -5.48 17.36
CA LYS A 47 2.94 -5.92 17.99
C LYS A 47 1.84 -6.20 16.96
N CYS A 48 1.70 -5.36 15.94
CA CYS A 48 0.77 -5.58 14.84
C CYS A 48 1.09 -6.90 14.13
N PHE A 49 2.36 -7.17 13.84
CA PHE A 49 2.81 -8.43 13.24
C PHE A 49 2.50 -9.64 14.12
N GLU A 50 2.62 -9.53 15.45
CA GLU A 50 2.21 -10.61 16.35
C GLU A 50 0.71 -10.91 16.25
N VAL A 51 -0.13 -9.88 16.20
CA VAL A 51 -1.58 -10.02 16.02
C VAL A 51 -1.89 -10.68 14.67
N LEU A 52 -1.29 -10.19 13.57
CA LEU A 52 -1.51 -10.71 12.21
C LEU A 52 -1.06 -12.18 12.08
N LYS A 53 0.08 -12.54 12.68
CA LYS A 53 0.53 -13.94 12.76
C LYS A 53 -0.44 -14.81 13.55
N CYS A 54 -1.07 -14.27 14.60
CA CYS A 54 -2.12 -14.99 15.33
C CYS A 54 -3.41 -15.14 14.51
N LEU A 55 -3.70 -14.18 13.63
CA LEU A 55 -4.76 -14.30 12.63
C LEU A 55 -4.41 -15.26 11.48
N GLY A 56 -3.18 -15.80 11.48
CA GLY A 56 -2.74 -16.80 10.51
C GLY A 56 -2.22 -16.22 9.20
N LEU A 57 -1.95 -14.91 9.14
CA LEU A 57 -1.42 -14.27 7.94
C LEU A 57 0.09 -14.47 7.84
N PRO A 58 0.63 -14.68 6.62
CA PRO A 58 2.05 -14.51 6.34
C PRO A 58 2.45 -13.05 6.60
N CYS A 59 3.52 -12.85 7.37
CA CYS A 59 4.09 -11.54 7.65
C CYS A 59 5.58 -11.56 7.32
N ILE A 60 5.99 -10.69 6.41
CA ILE A 60 7.34 -10.57 5.87
C ILE A 60 7.92 -9.22 6.26
N LYS A 61 9.21 -9.22 6.60
CA LYS A 61 9.98 -8.00 6.73
C LYS A 61 10.86 -7.89 5.49
N ALA A 62 10.68 -6.84 4.71
CA ALA A 62 11.49 -6.58 3.52
C ALA A 62 12.96 -6.31 3.92
N PRO A 63 13.93 -6.53 3.02
CA PRO A 63 15.31 -6.07 3.24
C PRO A 63 15.40 -4.54 3.11
N GLY A 64 14.70 -3.97 2.13
CA GLY A 64 14.55 -2.53 1.87
C GLY A 64 13.13 -2.05 2.11
N GLU A 65 12.53 -1.41 1.12
CA GLU A 65 11.14 -0.94 1.18
C GLU A 65 10.13 -2.08 1.04
N ALA A 66 8.97 -1.95 1.69
CA ALA A 66 7.87 -2.90 1.55
C ALA A 66 7.31 -2.90 0.11
N GLU A 67 7.20 -1.75 -0.54
CA GLU A 67 6.71 -1.57 -1.91
C GLU A 67 7.56 -2.37 -2.91
N ALA A 68 8.89 -2.33 -2.75
CA ALA A 68 9.82 -3.09 -3.57
C ALA A 68 9.57 -4.60 -3.45
N TYR A 69 9.42 -5.09 -2.23
CA TYR A 69 9.17 -6.51 -1.98
C TYR A 69 7.77 -6.94 -2.45
N CYS A 70 6.77 -6.09 -2.27
CA CYS A 70 5.41 -6.32 -2.77
C CYS A 70 5.37 -6.40 -4.30
N ALA A 71 6.03 -5.47 -5.00
CA ALA A 71 6.16 -5.49 -6.45
C ALA A 71 6.82 -6.79 -6.94
N TRP A 72 7.87 -7.25 -6.25
CA TRP A 72 8.52 -8.52 -6.56
C TRP A 72 7.61 -9.73 -6.36
N LEU A 73 6.79 -9.76 -5.30
CA LEU A 73 5.80 -10.82 -5.08
C LEU A 73 4.79 -10.88 -6.22
N ASP A 74 4.30 -9.73 -6.69
CA ASP A 74 3.37 -9.65 -7.82
C ASP A 74 4.04 -10.09 -9.12
N GLU A 75 5.22 -9.54 -9.45
CA GLU A 75 5.96 -9.87 -10.66
C GLU A 75 6.24 -11.38 -10.79
N ASN A 76 6.53 -12.05 -9.68
CA ASN A 76 6.76 -13.50 -9.60
C ASN A 76 5.47 -14.35 -9.50
N GLY A 77 4.29 -13.73 -9.53
CA GLY A 77 3.00 -14.42 -9.48
C GLY A 77 2.70 -15.09 -8.12
N LEU A 78 3.32 -14.61 -7.05
CA LEU A 78 3.08 -15.10 -5.69
C LEU A 78 1.86 -14.42 -5.04
N VAL A 79 1.45 -13.26 -5.56
CA VAL A 79 0.22 -12.53 -5.22
C VAL A 79 -0.45 -12.02 -6.50
N ASP A 80 -1.75 -11.71 -6.42
CA ASP A 80 -2.53 -11.20 -7.56
C ASP A 80 -2.44 -9.67 -7.73
N GLY A 81 -1.93 -8.96 -6.72
CA GLY A 81 -1.75 -7.50 -6.76
C GLY A 81 -1.26 -6.93 -5.44
N VAL A 82 -0.87 -5.64 -5.49
CA VAL A 82 -0.30 -4.90 -4.37
C VAL A 82 -1.30 -3.86 -3.85
N LEU A 83 -1.64 -3.92 -2.55
CA LEU A 83 -2.47 -2.91 -1.91
C LEU A 83 -1.59 -1.84 -1.27
N THR A 84 -1.47 -0.67 -1.91
CA THR A 84 -0.67 0.45 -1.39
C THR A 84 -1.15 1.80 -1.93
N SER A 85 -1.02 2.83 -1.11
CA SER A 85 -1.21 4.22 -1.53
C SER A 85 0.10 4.87 -2.00
N ASP A 86 1.19 4.12 -2.11
CA ASP A 86 2.47 4.64 -2.59
C ASP A 86 2.71 4.23 -4.06
N SER A 87 2.89 5.23 -4.92
CA SER A 87 3.14 5.02 -6.35
C SER A 87 4.50 4.41 -6.64
N ASP A 88 5.42 4.39 -5.68
CA ASP A 88 6.75 3.78 -5.85
C ASP A 88 6.66 2.28 -6.18
N ALA A 89 5.56 1.61 -5.82
CA ALA A 89 5.30 0.23 -6.24
C ALA A 89 5.33 0.04 -7.76
N LEU A 90 4.89 1.04 -8.55
CA LEU A 90 4.99 1.00 -10.02
C LEU A 90 6.43 1.08 -10.50
N LEU A 91 7.25 1.93 -9.88
CA LEU A 91 8.66 2.08 -10.21
C LEU A 91 9.43 0.78 -9.91
N TYR A 92 9.06 0.11 -8.82
CA TYR A 92 9.56 -1.21 -8.45
C TYR A 92 8.98 -2.38 -9.27
N GLY A 93 8.04 -2.14 -10.18
CA GLY A 93 7.55 -3.14 -11.14
C GLY A 93 6.27 -3.87 -10.76
N ALA A 94 5.47 -3.35 -9.83
CA ALA A 94 4.13 -3.90 -9.58
C ALA A 94 3.30 -3.86 -10.87
N ARG A 95 2.69 -4.99 -11.24
CA ARG A 95 1.85 -5.12 -12.44
C ARG A 95 0.42 -4.68 -12.15
N THR A 96 -0.06 -4.98 -10.94
CA THR A 96 -1.40 -4.64 -10.48
C THR A 96 -1.29 -4.00 -9.10
N PHE A 97 -1.78 -2.78 -8.95
CA PHE A 97 -1.83 -2.13 -7.64
C PHE A 97 -3.17 -1.42 -7.38
N ASP A 98 -3.59 -1.46 -6.12
CA ASP A 98 -4.81 -0.82 -5.62
C ASP A 98 -4.43 0.39 -4.79
N TYR A 99 -4.73 1.58 -5.34
CA TYR A 99 -4.59 2.86 -4.66
C TYR A 99 -5.95 3.29 -4.13
N ALA A 100 -6.15 3.15 -2.82
CA ALA A 100 -7.35 3.65 -2.16
C ALA A 100 -8.69 3.23 -2.84
N VAL A 101 -8.77 1.98 -3.32
CA VAL A 101 -9.91 1.33 -4.00
C VAL A 101 -9.94 1.52 -5.53
N ASP A 102 -8.97 2.23 -6.11
CA ASP A 102 -8.79 2.33 -7.56
C ASP A 102 -7.72 1.33 -8.04
N LEU A 103 -8.11 0.44 -8.96
CA LEU A 103 -7.24 -0.57 -9.56
C LEU A 103 -6.48 0.00 -10.76
N TYR A 104 -5.16 -0.17 -10.74
CA TYR A 104 -4.27 0.20 -11.83
C TYR A 104 -3.49 -1.02 -12.30
N GLU A 105 -3.43 -1.19 -13.62
CA GLU A 105 -2.66 -2.24 -14.27
C GLU A 105 -1.57 -1.60 -15.13
N MET A 106 -0.32 -2.08 -14.98
CA MET A 106 0.83 -1.58 -15.73
C MET A 106 0.65 -1.74 -17.24
N SER A 107 0.00 -2.82 -17.68
CA SER A 107 -0.38 -3.06 -19.08
C SER A 107 -1.27 -1.94 -19.65
N VAL A 108 -2.25 -1.47 -18.88
CA VAL A 108 -3.17 -0.40 -19.27
C VAL A 108 -2.46 0.96 -19.27
N ILE A 109 -1.53 1.18 -18.33
CA ILE A 109 -0.68 2.38 -18.28
C ILE A 109 0.20 2.45 -19.54
N GLU A 110 0.83 1.33 -19.91
CA GLU A 110 1.63 1.22 -21.13
C GLU A 110 0.78 1.45 -22.39
N GLU A 111 -0.39 0.84 -22.48
CA GLU A 111 -1.27 0.99 -23.65
C GLU A 111 -1.75 2.44 -23.82
N ARG A 112 -2.22 3.07 -22.73
CA ARG A 112 -2.89 4.38 -22.80
C ARG A 112 -1.94 5.57 -22.76
N LEU A 113 -0.86 5.46 -21.98
CA LEU A 113 0.09 6.55 -21.77
C LEU A 113 1.42 6.30 -22.47
N GLY A 114 1.63 5.08 -22.97
CA GLY A 114 2.91 4.66 -23.55
C GLY A 114 4.01 4.49 -22.50
N MET A 115 3.73 4.58 -21.21
CA MET A 115 4.76 4.65 -20.18
C MET A 115 5.13 3.25 -19.69
N THR A 116 6.33 2.78 -20.03
CA THR A 116 6.92 1.56 -19.45
C THR A 116 7.45 1.83 -18.04
N ARG A 117 7.80 0.78 -17.28
CA ARG A 117 8.50 0.91 -15.99
C ARG A 117 9.74 1.80 -16.08
N GLU A 118 10.58 1.61 -17.09
CA GLU A 118 11.78 2.43 -17.30
C GLU A 118 11.43 3.88 -17.62
N THR A 119 10.35 4.11 -18.39
CA THR A 119 9.85 5.46 -18.65
C THR A 119 9.33 6.13 -17.37
N LEU A 120 8.70 5.37 -16.46
CA LEU A 120 8.29 5.88 -15.15
C LEU A 120 9.50 6.21 -14.27
N VAL A 121 10.55 5.39 -14.29
CA VAL A 121 11.82 5.70 -13.60
C VAL A 121 12.46 6.96 -14.18
N ALA A 122 12.45 7.14 -15.51
CA ALA A 122 12.88 8.39 -16.13
C ALA A 122 12.02 9.58 -15.70
N MET A 123 10.70 9.40 -15.54
CA MET A 123 9.80 10.43 -15.02
C MET A 123 10.20 10.83 -13.60
N ALA A 124 10.46 9.87 -12.72
CA ALA A 124 10.88 10.10 -11.34
C ALA A 124 12.20 10.88 -11.27
N MET A 125 13.18 10.60 -12.14
CA MET A 125 14.42 11.38 -12.22
C MET A 125 14.21 12.83 -12.68
N LEU A 126 13.21 13.09 -13.53
CA LEU A 126 12.94 14.44 -14.04
C LEU A 126 12.10 15.27 -13.06
N VAL A 127 11.07 14.65 -12.48
CA VAL A 127 10.05 15.31 -11.64
C VAL A 127 10.44 15.32 -10.17
N GLY A 128 11.15 14.29 -9.72
CA GLY A 128 11.46 14.00 -8.32
C GLY A 128 10.53 12.95 -7.72
N CYS A 129 11.07 12.17 -6.78
CA CYS A 129 10.38 11.17 -5.96
C CYS A 129 11.07 11.10 -4.58
N ASP A 130 10.80 10.11 -3.75
CA ASP A 130 11.42 10.03 -2.41
C ASP A 130 12.93 9.79 -2.39
N TYR A 131 13.51 9.46 -3.55
CA TYR A 131 14.92 9.13 -3.73
C TYR A 131 15.73 10.26 -4.37
N ASP A 132 15.07 11.19 -5.05
CA ASP A 132 15.72 12.27 -5.82
C ASP A 132 14.78 13.49 -5.90
N GLU A 133 15.33 14.70 -5.81
CA GLU A 133 14.53 15.94 -5.89
C GLU A 133 14.07 16.28 -7.32
N GLY A 134 14.61 15.59 -8.31
CA GLY A 134 14.36 15.83 -9.72
C GLY A 134 15.07 17.09 -10.24
N ILE A 135 14.59 17.58 -11.38
CA ILE A 135 15.12 18.78 -12.00
C ILE A 135 14.19 19.95 -11.69
N ARG A 136 14.79 21.03 -11.18
CA ARG A 136 14.05 22.26 -10.85
C ARG A 136 13.20 22.79 -12.02
N ASP A 137 11.94 23.06 -11.71
CA ASP A 137 10.88 23.53 -12.60
C ASP A 137 10.42 22.54 -13.68
N ILE A 138 10.71 21.25 -13.53
CA ILE A 138 10.16 20.19 -14.37
C ILE A 138 9.12 19.42 -13.57
N GLY A 139 7.84 19.61 -13.91
CA GLY A 139 6.74 18.82 -13.37
C GLY A 139 6.27 17.75 -14.37
N ILE A 140 5.27 16.98 -13.97
CA ILE A 140 4.73 15.84 -14.76
C ILE A 140 4.35 16.26 -16.18
N GLU A 141 3.62 17.37 -16.35
CA GLU A 141 3.18 17.84 -17.68
C GLU A 141 4.37 18.12 -18.63
N LYS A 142 5.42 18.76 -18.10
CA LYS A 142 6.64 19.13 -18.84
C LYS A 142 7.45 17.90 -19.21
N ALA A 143 7.58 16.94 -18.29
CA ALA A 143 8.26 15.68 -18.56
C ALA A 143 7.48 14.84 -19.59
N GLN A 144 6.15 14.81 -19.53
CA GLN A 144 5.31 14.17 -20.55
C GLN A 144 5.42 14.85 -21.93
N GLU A 145 5.56 16.18 -21.98
CA GLU A 145 5.83 16.90 -23.23
C GLU A 145 7.18 16.48 -23.84
N LEU A 146 8.23 16.43 -23.02
CA LEU A 146 9.54 15.93 -23.45
C LEU A 146 9.43 14.49 -23.97
N PHE A 147 8.73 13.59 -23.27
CA PHE A 147 8.62 12.19 -23.71
C PHE A 147 7.90 12.07 -25.05
N ARG A 148 6.87 12.89 -25.29
CA ARG A 148 6.19 12.96 -26.59
C ARG A 148 7.13 13.45 -27.70
N GLU A 149 7.93 14.48 -27.44
CA GLU A 149 8.95 14.99 -28.39
C GLU A 149 10.05 13.95 -28.68
N LEU A 150 10.49 13.20 -27.66
CA LEU A 150 11.50 12.15 -27.85
C LEU A 150 10.95 11.01 -28.70
N ARG A 151 9.72 10.56 -28.42
CA ARG A 151 9.06 9.49 -29.20
C ARG A 151 8.75 9.88 -30.64
N SER A 152 8.32 11.13 -30.88
CA SER A 152 8.08 11.61 -32.25
C SER A 152 9.38 11.67 -33.07
N ASN A 153 10.52 11.80 -32.39
CA ASN A 153 11.85 11.70 -32.97
C ASN A 153 12.44 10.28 -32.94
N HIS A 154 11.62 9.25 -32.67
CA HIS A 154 12.02 7.84 -32.57
C HIS A 154 13.13 7.57 -31.53
N LYS A 155 13.17 8.36 -30.46
CA LYS A 155 14.07 8.18 -29.32
C LYS A 155 13.30 7.62 -28.13
N ASP A 156 13.75 6.49 -27.59
CA ASP A 156 13.24 5.97 -26.33
C ASP A 156 13.55 6.94 -25.17
N PRO A 157 12.55 7.41 -24.40
CA PRO A 157 12.77 8.41 -23.36
C PRO A 157 13.81 8.01 -22.31
N PHE A 158 13.73 6.79 -21.80
CA PHE A 158 14.63 6.33 -20.74
C PHE A 158 16.07 6.26 -21.24
N THR A 159 16.32 5.53 -22.33
CA THR A 159 17.65 5.38 -22.93
C THR A 159 18.24 6.73 -23.31
N ARG A 160 17.42 7.63 -23.86
CA ARG A 160 17.87 8.96 -24.27
C ARG A 160 18.32 9.79 -23.08
N ILE A 161 17.53 9.83 -22.00
CA ILE A 161 17.86 10.57 -20.78
C ILE A 161 19.11 9.99 -20.11
N MET A 162 19.23 8.67 -20.04
CA MET A 162 20.42 8.00 -19.51
C MET A 162 21.69 8.36 -20.28
N SER A 163 21.57 8.64 -21.58
CA SER A 163 22.71 9.05 -22.42
C SER A 163 23.15 10.50 -22.22
N TRP A 164 22.31 11.39 -21.64
CA TRP A 164 22.49 12.84 -21.68
C TRP A 164 23.91 13.29 -21.34
N ARG A 165 24.48 12.85 -20.21
CA ARG A 165 25.82 13.26 -19.76
C ARG A 165 26.94 12.94 -20.77
N GLU A 166 26.79 11.85 -21.52
CA GLU A 166 27.81 11.37 -22.47
C GLU A 166 27.46 11.72 -23.93
N ASN A 167 26.26 12.26 -24.15
CA ASN A 167 25.71 12.51 -25.48
C ASN A 167 26.45 13.60 -26.25
N GLN A 168 27.20 13.22 -27.29
CA GLN A 168 28.00 14.15 -28.09
C GLN A 168 27.14 15.09 -28.94
N GLU A 169 26.01 14.61 -29.48
CA GLU A 169 25.06 15.42 -30.25
C GLU A 169 24.58 16.61 -29.40
N LEU A 170 24.06 16.36 -28.19
CA LEU A 170 23.59 17.42 -27.30
C LEU A 170 24.70 18.39 -26.88
N LYS A 171 25.92 17.89 -26.63
CA LYS A 171 27.09 18.75 -26.33
C LYS A 171 27.44 19.68 -27.48
N THR A 172 27.49 19.15 -28.70
CA THR A 172 27.77 19.95 -29.91
C THR A 172 26.66 20.97 -30.15
N LEU A 173 25.40 20.58 -29.97
CA LEU A 173 24.27 21.50 -30.06
C LEU A 173 24.43 22.60 -29.01
N THR A 174 24.47 22.30 -27.71
CA THR A 174 24.57 23.32 -26.65
C THR A 174 25.72 24.31 -26.87
N ASN A 175 26.91 23.83 -27.24
CA ASN A 175 28.10 24.69 -27.41
C ASN A 175 28.14 25.50 -28.73
N SER A 176 27.25 25.25 -29.68
CA SER A 176 27.27 25.94 -30.97
C SER A 176 26.70 27.36 -30.91
N GLU A 177 27.48 28.34 -31.36
CA GLU A 177 27.04 29.73 -31.57
C GLU A 177 26.55 30.01 -33.01
N GLU A 178 26.27 28.97 -33.80
CA GLU A 178 25.87 29.12 -35.20
C GLU A 178 24.60 29.98 -35.33
N LYS A 179 24.70 31.07 -36.11
CA LYS A 179 23.58 31.99 -36.34
C LYS A 179 22.52 31.36 -37.23
N LYS A 180 21.28 31.83 -37.09
CA LYS A 180 20.15 31.44 -37.95
C LYS A 180 20.52 31.61 -39.42
N VAL A 181 20.51 30.50 -40.16
CA VAL A 181 20.71 30.50 -41.61
C VAL A 181 19.41 30.93 -42.27
N ALA A 182 19.47 31.99 -43.09
CA ALA A 182 18.31 32.45 -43.85
C ALA A 182 17.93 31.41 -44.93
N HIS A 183 16.64 31.15 -45.07
CA HIS A 183 16.08 30.29 -46.11
C HIS A 183 15.05 31.05 -46.94
N CYS A 184 15.00 30.74 -48.22
CA CYS A 184 14.09 31.40 -49.14
C CYS A 184 12.66 30.94 -48.86
N LYS A 185 11.73 31.88 -48.73
CA LYS A 185 10.34 31.57 -48.40
C LYS A 185 9.59 30.76 -49.49
N LEU A 186 10.16 30.63 -50.69
CA LEU A 186 9.54 29.93 -51.82
C LEU A 186 10.08 28.51 -52.00
N CYS A 187 11.41 28.32 -51.95
CA CYS A 187 12.04 27.01 -52.14
C CYS A 187 12.67 26.40 -50.88
N GLN A 188 12.70 27.12 -49.75
CA GLN A 188 13.31 26.67 -48.49
C GLN A 188 14.81 26.29 -48.59
N HIS A 189 15.51 26.74 -49.63
CA HIS A 189 16.98 26.62 -49.77
C HIS A 189 17.71 27.81 -49.15
N LYS A 190 19.01 27.64 -48.87
CA LYS A 190 19.86 28.64 -48.21
C LYS A 190 19.86 29.96 -49.02
N GLY A 191 19.67 31.09 -48.33
CA GLY A 191 19.58 32.44 -48.91
C GLY A 191 18.23 33.11 -48.63
N THR A 192 18.16 34.44 -48.77
CA THR A 192 16.87 35.15 -48.66
C THR A 192 16.12 35.12 -49.98
N LYS A 193 14.79 35.30 -49.96
CA LYS A 193 13.99 35.46 -51.19
C LYS A 193 14.57 36.56 -52.09
N THR A 194 14.95 37.70 -51.50
CA THR A 194 15.54 38.83 -52.23
C THR A 194 16.88 38.51 -52.90
N LEU A 195 17.66 37.58 -52.33
CA LEU A 195 18.90 37.11 -52.93
C LEU A 195 18.60 36.22 -54.13
N HIS A 196 17.67 35.26 -53.97
CA HIS A 196 17.27 34.35 -55.05
C HIS A 196 16.53 35.06 -56.19
N ASP A 197 15.80 36.14 -55.90
CA ASP A 197 15.18 36.99 -56.93
C ASP A 197 16.24 37.70 -57.82
N LYS A 198 17.45 37.92 -57.29
CA LYS A 198 18.55 38.60 -57.99
C LYS A 198 19.53 37.65 -58.66
N GLU A 199 19.95 36.62 -57.94
CA GLU A 199 21.07 35.73 -58.29
C GLU A 199 20.61 34.32 -58.69
N GLY A 200 19.33 34.01 -58.54
CA GLY A 200 18.81 32.66 -58.72
C GLY A 200 19.10 31.75 -57.52
N CYS A 201 18.71 30.49 -57.61
CA CYS A 201 18.96 29.48 -56.59
C CYS A 201 19.64 28.27 -57.22
N HIS A 202 20.87 27.98 -56.77
CA HIS A 202 21.66 26.84 -57.21
C HIS A 202 20.91 25.52 -57.05
N ASP A 203 20.31 25.30 -55.87
CA ASP A 203 19.63 24.05 -55.54
C ASP A 203 18.29 23.89 -56.30
N CYS A 204 17.67 24.99 -56.75
CA CYS A 204 16.52 24.96 -57.66
C CYS A 204 16.92 24.92 -59.14
N SER A 205 18.21 25.07 -59.46
CA SER A 205 18.70 25.41 -60.81
C SER A 205 17.96 26.61 -61.43
N SER A 206 17.45 27.52 -60.59
CA SER A 206 16.69 28.68 -61.06
C SER A 206 17.64 29.86 -61.30
N VAL A 207 17.43 30.55 -62.43
CA VAL A 207 18.32 31.64 -62.85
C VAL A 207 17.86 32.99 -62.29
N LYS A 208 16.54 33.13 -62.01
CA LYS A 208 15.93 34.25 -61.29
C LYS A 208 14.64 33.76 -60.62
N SER A 209 14.47 34.09 -59.34
CA SER A 209 13.32 33.69 -58.51
C SER A 209 13.17 32.18 -58.35
N CYS A 210 12.43 31.75 -57.33
CA CYS A 210 12.24 30.33 -57.04
C CYS A 210 10.77 29.97 -57.16
N ASP A 211 10.48 28.81 -57.76
CA ASP A 211 9.13 28.28 -57.78
C ASP A 211 8.73 27.70 -56.42
N GLN A 212 7.42 27.65 -56.18
CA GLN A 212 6.85 27.20 -54.92
C GLN A 212 6.97 25.67 -54.83
N SER A 213 7.96 25.17 -54.09
CA SER A 213 8.07 23.74 -53.80
C SER A 213 7.11 23.38 -52.66
N SER A 214 6.08 22.61 -52.94
CA SER A 214 5.16 22.09 -51.93
C SER A 214 5.89 21.15 -50.95
N ASN A 215 5.99 21.55 -49.68
CA ASN A 215 6.42 20.74 -48.53
C ASN A 215 7.85 20.16 -48.54
N VAL A 216 8.87 21.00 -48.76
CA VAL A 216 10.26 20.61 -48.47
C VAL A 216 10.67 21.12 -47.09
N THR A 217 10.86 20.20 -46.13
CA THR A 217 11.53 20.48 -44.86
C THR A 217 13.00 20.82 -45.13
N CYS A 218 13.51 21.89 -44.50
CA CYS A 218 14.88 22.36 -44.65
C CYS A 218 15.92 21.22 -44.49
N THR A 219 16.70 20.94 -45.54
CA THR A 219 17.75 19.88 -45.59
C THR A 219 19.16 20.42 -45.31
N CYS A 220 19.26 21.67 -44.84
CA CYS A 220 20.51 22.45 -44.87
C CYS A 220 21.61 21.95 -43.91
N GLY A 221 21.29 20.97 -43.06
CA GLY A 221 22.18 20.37 -42.07
C GLY A 221 22.66 21.31 -40.97
N SER A 222 22.20 22.57 -40.92
CA SER A 222 22.74 23.56 -39.99
C SER A 222 22.43 23.20 -38.55
N VAL A 223 23.39 23.46 -37.66
CA VAL A 223 23.27 23.19 -36.23
C VAL A 223 22.10 24.00 -35.64
N TYR A 224 21.84 25.19 -36.18
CA TYR A 224 20.68 26.01 -35.79
C TYR A 224 19.33 25.30 -36.01
N HIS A 225 19.08 24.70 -37.18
CA HIS A 225 17.81 23.99 -37.42
C HIS A 225 17.73 22.66 -36.69
N GLN A 226 18.88 22.03 -36.41
CA GLN A 226 18.93 20.88 -35.51
C GLN A 226 18.55 21.30 -34.08
N LYS A 227 19.05 22.44 -33.58
CA LYS A 227 18.64 23.00 -32.28
C LYS A 227 17.14 23.23 -32.17
N GLU A 228 16.50 23.78 -33.22
CA GLU A 228 15.05 24.01 -33.21
C GLU A 228 14.26 22.70 -32.96
N LYS A 229 14.75 21.56 -33.48
CA LYS A 229 14.15 20.23 -33.26
C LYS A 229 14.36 19.64 -31.85
N HIS A 230 15.31 20.19 -31.09
CA HIS A 230 15.69 19.73 -29.75
C HIS A 230 15.49 20.81 -28.68
N THR A 231 14.66 21.84 -28.96
CA THR A 231 14.60 23.04 -28.11
C THR A 231 14.20 22.71 -26.67
N LEU A 232 13.22 21.83 -26.47
CA LEU A 232 12.77 21.43 -25.14
C LEU A 232 13.80 20.53 -24.46
N GLU A 233 14.28 19.52 -25.18
CA GLU A 233 15.31 18.59 -24.70
C GLU A 233 16.57 19.33 -24.24
N LEU A 234 17.10 20.26 -25.05
CA LEU A 234 18.31 21.03 -24.73
C LEU A 234 18.13 21.88 -23.48
N ARG A 235 16.95 22.49 -23.29
CA ARG A 235 16.64 23.28 -22.10
C ARG A 235 16.69 22.41 -20.83
N TYR A 236 16.17 21.20 -20.89
CA TYR A 236 16.16 20.28 -19.74
C TYR A 236 17.50 19.63 -19.51
N TYR A 237 18.19 19.24 -20.59
CA TYR A 237 19.57 18.77 -20.59
C TYR A 237 20.52 19.73 -19.85
N GLU A 238 20.49 21.03 -20.19
CA GLU A 238 21.34 22.04 -19.55
C GLU A 238 21.04 22.22 -18.06
N LYS A 239 19.77 22.11 -17.66
CA LYS A 239 19.37 22.16 -16.24
C LYS A 239 19.83 20.89 -15.51
N ALA A 240 19.63 19.73 -16.12
CA ALA A 240 19.97 18.43 -15.56
C ALA A 240 21.46 18.33 -15.25
N LEU A 241 22.32 18.76 -16.17
CA LEU A 241 23.78 18.66 -16.03
C LEU A 241 24.37 19.61 -14.96
N ARG A 242 23.59 20.56 -14.42
CA ARG A 242 24.01 21.32 -13.23
C ARG A 242 24.10 20.43 -12.00
N ASN A 243 23.29 19.37 -11.95
CA ASN A 243 23.45 18.30 -10.98
C ASN A 243 24.50 17.31 -11.50
N SER A 244 25.63 17.18 -10.79
CA SER A 244 26.70 16.25 -11.13
C SER A 244 26.28 14.78 -11.06
N ALA A 245 25.25 14.47 -10.26
CA ALA A 245 24.73 13.12 -10.10
C ALA A 245 23.75 12.69 -11.20
N PHE A 246 23.23 13.63 -12.02
CA PHE A 246 22.26 13.28 -13.07
C PHE A 246 22.94 12.68 -14.32
N PRO A 247 22.39 11.64 -14.97
CA PRO A 247 21.26 10.83 -14.54
C PRO A 247 21.60 9.98 -13.30
N ASN A 248 20.68 9.90 -12.34
CA ASN A 248 20.92 9.24 -11.06
C ASN A 248 20.91 7.72 -11.21
N LYS A 249 22.09 7.14 -11.44
CA LYS A 249 22.26 5.69 -11.61
C LYS A 249 21.88 4.90 -10.36
N MET A 250 22.14 5.42 -9.17
CA MET A 250 21.79 4.72 -7.92
C MET A 250 20.28 4.57 -7.76
N LEU A 251 19.51 5.60 -8.14
CA LEU A 251 18.05 5.53 -8.16
C LEU A 251 17.55 4.50 -9.19
N VAL A 252 18.16 4.48 -10.37
CA VAL A 252 17.81 3.51 -11.43
C VAL A 252 18.10 2.08 -10.96
N ASP A 253 19.28 1.84 -10.39
CA ASP A 253 19.68 0.53 -9.87
C ASP A 253 18.76 0.08 -8.73
N GLU A 254 18.37 0.99 -7.83
CA GLU A 254 17.40 0.71 -6.78
C GLU A 254 16.03 0.30 -7.35
N PHE A 255 15.43 1.11 -8.23
CA PHE A 255 14.09 0.80 -8.72
C PHE A 255 14.06 -0.38 -9.69
N LEU A 256 15.10 -0.62 -10.49
CA LEU A 256 15.11 -1.67 -11.51
C LEU A 256 15.74 -2.99 -11.05
N HIS A 257 16.65 -2.96 -10.06
CA HIS A 257 17.47 -4.12 -9.68
C HIS A 257 17.49 -4.46 -8.18
N ALA A 258 16.78 -3.73 -7.31
CA ALA A 258 16.80 -4.00 -5.86
C ALA A 258 16.35 -5.41 -5.46
N ASN A 259 15.64 -6.12 -6.35
CA ASN A 259 15.00 -7.38 -6.05
C ASN A 259 15.67 -8.61 -6.71
N ASP A 260 16.79 -8.42 -7.42
CA ASP A 260 17.42 -9.48 -8.23
C ASP A 260 17.92 -10.67 -7.38
N ASP A 261 18.27 -10.42 -6.11
CA ASP A 261 18.81 -11.42 -5.18
C ASP A 261 17.78 -11.93 -4.16
N LEU A 262 16.48 -11.68 -4.35
CA LEU A 262 15.44 -12.11 -3.40
C LEU A 262 15.11 -13.60 -3.53
N GLU A 263 15.01 -14.26 -2.38
CA GLU A 263 14.52 -15.64 -2.29
C GLU A 263 13.01 -15.69 -2.06
N GLN A 264 12.35 -16.71 -2.64
CA GLN A 264 10.93 -16.94 -2.46
C GLN A 264 10.56 -17.18 -0.98
N PRO A 265 9.66 -16.36 -0.40
CA PRO A 265 9.25 -16.51 0.97
C PRO A 265 8.24 -17.65 1.13
N ASN A 266 8.12 -18.14 2.36
CA ASN A 266 7.10 -19.09 2.74
C ASN A 266 5.75 -18.38 2.98
N LEU A 267 4.84 -18.44 2.02
CA LEU A 267 3.51 -17.82 2.05
C LEU A 267 2.41 -18.76 2.56
N ASN A 268 2.60 -19.38 3.73
CA ASN A 268 1.59 -20.27 4.30
C ASN A 268 0.60 -19.54 5.21
N TRP A 269 -0.65 -19.44 4.77
CA TRP A 269 -1.77 -19.07 5.64
C TRP A 269 -2.05 -20.19 6.64
N LYS A 270 -2.12 -19.83 7.91
CA LYS A 270 -2.36 -20.76 9.01
C LYS A 270 -3.77 -20.56 9.57
N PRO A 271 -4.33 -21.56 10.25
CA PRO A 271 -5.54 -21.34 11.04
C PRO A 271 -5.31 -20.29 12.12
N ILE A 272 -6.37 -19.55 12.46
CA ILE A 272 -6.34 -18.51 13.50
C ILE A 272 -6.00 -19.14 14.86
N ASN A 273 -4.95 -18.65 15.51
CA ASN A 273 -4.59 -19.02 16.87
C ASN A 273 -5.30 -18.11 17.88
N ILE A 274 -6.55 -18.46 18.18
CA ILE A 274 -7.43 -17.63 19.01
C ILE A 274 -6.93 -17.52 20.45
N THR A 275 -6.34 -18.57 21.01
CA THR A 275 -5.77 -18.55 22.35
C THR A 275 -4.64 -17.54 22.48
N ARG A 276 -3.73 -17.50 21.50
CA ARG A 276 -2.61 -16.54 21.48
C ARG A 276 -3.11 -15.14 21.16
N LEU A 277 -4.04 -15.01 20.21
CA LEU A 277 -4.69 -13.74 19.87
C LEU A 277 -5.34 -13.12 21.10
N LEU A 278 -6.11 -13.90 21.87
CA LEU A 278 -6.74 -13.46 23.11
C LEU A 278 -5.71 -12.97 24.12
N LYS A 279 -4.61 -13.70 24.34
CA LYS A 279 -3.56 -13.24 25.26
C LYS A 279 -2.96 -11.88 24.86
N ILE A 280 -2.78 -11.63 23.56
CA ILE A 280 -2.27 -10.35 23.05
C ILE A 280 -3.32 -9.25 23.19
N LEU A 281 -4.57 -9.54 22.81
CA LEU A 281 -5.69 -8.60 22.88
C LEU A 281 -6.05 -8.20 24.33
N LEU A 282 -5.76 -9.08 25.28
CA LEU A 282 -5.95 -8.86 26.72
C LEU A 282 -4.75 -8.19 27.39
N SER A 283 -3.71 -7.82 26.63
CA SER A 283 -2.71 -6.86 27.10
C SER A 283 -3.26 -5.43 27.00
N ALA A 284 -2.77 -4.52 27.84
CA ALA A 284 -3.34 -3.16 27.98
C ALA A 284 -3.45 -2.35 26.67
N SER A 285 -2.74 -2.74 25.61
CA SER A 285 -2.67 -2.02 24.34
C SER A 285 -3.85 -2.23 23.39
N PHE A 286 -4.72 -3.24 23.59
CA PHE A 286 -5.71 -3.65 22.57
C PHE A 286 -7.16 -3.81 23.09
N LYS A 287 -7.49 -3.23 24.25
CA LYS A 287 -8.79 -3.39 24.93
C LYS A 287 -10.02 -3.22 24.02
N LYS A 288 -10.06 -2.16 23.21
CA LYS A 288 -11.19 -1.88 22.27
C LYS A 288 -11.35 -2.94 21.17
N MET A 289 -10.26 -3.60 20.78
CA MET A 289 -10.28 -4.61 19.72
C MET A 289 -10.73 -5.98 20.25
N ALA A 290 -10.39 -6.31 21.51
CA ALA A 290 -10.81 -7.55 22.16
C ALA A 290 -12.34 -7.69 22.24
N GLU A 291 -13.03 -6.59 22.59
CA GLU A 291 -14.48 -6.52 22.74
C GLU A 291 -15.24 -6.71 21.41
N LEU A 292 -14.59 -6.46 20.27
CA LEU A 292 -15.16 -6.62 18.93
C LEU A 292 -15.01 -8.05 18.37
N VAL A 293 -14.09 -8.85 18.92
CA VAL A 293 -13.72 -10.15 18.36
C VAL A 293 -14.33 -11.31 19.13
N VAL A 294 -14.36 -11.27 20.47
CA VAL A 294 -14.95 -12.35 21.28
C VAL A 294 -15.55 -11.82 22.57
N GLN A 295 -16.70 -12.37 22.96
CA GLN A 295 -17.37 -11.99 24.20
C GLN A 295 -16.82 -12.79 25.37
N LEU A 296 -16.40 -12.06 26.42
CA LEU A 296 -16.03 -12.65 27.70
C LEU A 296 -17.25 -13.33 28.33
N GLN A 297 -17.14 -14.62 28.69
CA GLN A 297 -18.25 -15.36 29.30
C GLN A 297 -18.15 -15.40 30.82
N ILE A 298 -17.08 -16.00 31.36
CA ILE A 298 -16.97 -16.23 32.80
C ILE A 298 -15.52 -16.49 33.25
N ILE A 299 -15.20 -16.12 34.49
CA ILE A 299 -14.00 -16.59 35.19
C ILE A 299 -14.30 -17.98 35.76
N LEU A 300 -13.57 -19.01 35.32
CA LEU A 300 -13.79 -20.39 35.76
C LEU A 300 -13.16 -20.65 37.13
N LYS A 301 -11.89 -20.27 37.30
CA LYS A 301 -11.16 -20.48 38.55
C LYS A 301 -9.93 -19.62 38.68
N GLU A 302 -9.46 -19.48 39.91
CA GLU A 302 -8.11 -19.01 40.21
C GLU A 302 -7.10 -20.15 40.06
N CYS A 303 -5.94 -19.85 39.48
CA CYS A 303 -4.86 -20.80 39.31
C CYS A 303 -3.49 -20.10 39.47
N LYS A 304 -2.42 -20.90 39.47
CA LYS A 304 -1.04 -20.38 39.42
C LYS A 304 -0.35 -20.94 38.20
N GLN A 305 0.32 -20.07 37.44
CA GLN A 305 1.15 -20.47 36.32
C GLN A 305 2.52 -19.81 36.48
N ASN A 306 3.59 -20.60 36.53
CA ASN A 306 4.96 -20.12 36.78
C ASN A 306 5.06 -19.19 38.00
N PHE A 307 4.42 -19.59 39.12
CA PHE A 307 4.35 -18.82 40.38
C PHE A 307 3.56 -17.50 40.32
N VAL A 308 3.06 -17.09 39.16
CA VAL A 308 2.19 -15.93 38.98
C VAL A 308 0.73 -16.33 39.24
N LYS A 309 -0.02 -15.48 39.92
CA LYS A 309 -1.46 -15.69 40.15
C LYS A 309 -2.22 -15.40 38.85
N CYS A 310 -3.04 -16.35 38.42
CA CYS A 310 -3.78 -16.26 37.16
C CYS A 310 -5.28 -16.58 37.35
N PHE A 311 -6.11 -16.08 36.44
CA PHE A 311 -7.46 -16.57 36.21
C PHE A 311 -7.47 -17.51 35.01
N GLN A 312 -8.23 -18.59 35.11
CA GLN A 312 -8.65 -19.36 33.95
C GLN A 312 -10.01 -18.80 33.51
N VAL A 313 -10.08 -18.27 32.30
CA VAL A 313 -11.23 -17.49 31.82
C VAL A 313 -11.79 -18.10 30.55
N GLN A 314 -13.12 -18.17 30.47
CA GLN A 314 -13.85 -18.70 29.34
C GLN A 314 -14.39 -17.56 28.45
N TRP A 315 -14.23 -17.71 27.14
CA TRP A 315 -14.64 -16.76 26.10
C TRP A 315 -15.55 -17.46 25.09
N SER A 316 -16.45 -16.70 24.46
CA SER A 316 -17.35 -17.21 23.43
C SER A 316 -16.57 -17.70 22.21
N LYS A 317 -16.97 -18.84 21.65
CA LYS A 317 -16.44 -19.29 20.37
C LYS A 317 -16.92 -18.38 19.23
N LEU A 318 -16.02 -18.11 18.29
CA LEU A 318 -16.34 -17.41 17.05
C LEU A 318 -17.12 -18.33 16.13
N ALA A 319 -18.19 -17.83 15.51
CA ALA A 319 -18.97 -18.59 14.54
C ALA A 319 -18.13 -19.10 13.34
N SER A 320 -17.07 -18.37 13.00
CA SER A 320 -16.13 -18.72 11.93
C SER A 320 -15.02 -19.68 12.34
N ASP A 321 -14.85 -20.00 13.63
CA ASP A 321 -13.82 -20.94 14.07
C ASP A 321 -14.27 -22.39 13.88
N ARG A 322 -13.62 -23.06 12.93
CA ARG A 322 -13.83 -24.49 12.63
C ARG A 322 -12.76 -25.41 13.23
N THR A 323 -11.74 -24.84 13.89
CA THR A 323 -10.55 -25.56 14.34
C THR A 323 -10.62 -25.98 15.80
N THR A 324 -11.16 -25.12 16.67
CA THR A 324 -11.35 -25.49 18.07
C THR A 324 -12.52 -26.46 18.17
N GLN A 325 -12.32 -27.65 18.75
CA GLN A 325 -13.42 -28.61 18.96
C GLN A 325 -14.39 -28.14 20.06
N ASP A 326 -13.87 -27.44 21.07
CA ASP A 326 -14.66 -26.92 22.17
C ASP A 326 -15.67 -25.86 21.72
N SER A 327 -16.75 -25.72 22.50
CA SER A 327 -17.81 -24.72 22.29
C SER A 327 -17.45 -23.31 22.77
N CYS A 328 -16.26 -23.14 23.35
CA CYS A 328 -15.75 -21.91 23.95
C CYS A 328 -14.21 -21.95 24.01
N TYR A 329 -13.57 -20.79 24.14
CA TYR A 329 -12.12 -20.71 24.39
C TYR A 329 -11.85 -20.62 25.88
N THR A 330 -10.88 -21.39 26.38
CA THR A 330 -10.41 -21.25 27.76
C THR A 330 -8.97 -20.76 27.77
N VAL A 331 -8.74 -19.59 28.37
CA VAL A 331 -7.43 -18.92 28.36
C VAL A 331 -7.02 -18.59 29.79
N THR A 332 -5.76 -18.88 30.11
CA THR A 332 -5.14 -18.46 31.37
C THR A 332 -4.55 -17.06 31.21
N VAL A 333 -4.93 -16.14 32.11
CA VAL A 333 -4.54 -14.73 32.12
C VAL A 333 -4.07 -14.31 33.51
N GLU A 334 -3.09 -13.41 33.60
CA GLU A 334 -2.59 -12.91 34.87
C GLU A 334 -3.66 -12.12 35.63
N GLN A 335 -3.80 -12.37 36.95
CA GLN A 335 -4.87 -11.79 37.76
C GLN A 335 -4.81 -10.26 37.77
N ASP A 336 -3.64 -9.66 37.99
CA ASP A 336 -3.52 -8.21 38.15
C ASP A 336 -3.82 -7.48 36.84
N ALA A 337 -3.27 -7.95 35.72
CA ALA A 337 -3.55 -7.40 34.40
C ALA A 337 -5.03 -7.53 34.02
N PHE A 338 -5.62 -8.72 34.26
CA PHE A 338 -7.03 -8.96 33.95
C PHE A 338 -7.98 -8.13 34.83
N SER A 339 -7.69 -8.02 36.13
CA SER A 339 -8.50 -7.25 37.08
C SER A 339 -8.53 -5.76 36.75
N ARG A 340 -7.44 -5.21 36.18
CA ARG A 340 -7.39 -3.81 35.72
C ARG A 340 -8.28 -3.57 34.49
N LEU A 341 -8.43 -4.57 33.62
CA LEU A 341 -9.19 -4.44 32.38
C LEU A 341 -10.67 -4.78 32.55
N TYR A 342 -10.97 -5.80 33.35
CA TYR A 342 -12.30 -6.36 33.61
C TYR A 342 -12.63 -6.33 35.10
N GLY A 343 -12.55 -5.13 35.69
CA GLY A 343 -12.74 -4.93 37.13
C GLY A 343 -14.10 -5.40 37.63
N GLU A 344 -15.18 -5.05 36.93
CA GLU A 344 -16.55 -5.44 37.28
C GLU A 344 -16.73 -6.96 37.34
N ILE A 345 -16.30 -7.67 36.29
CA ILE A 345 -16.39 -9.14 36.21
C ILE A 345 -15.54 -9.82 37.28
N THR A 346 -14.38 -9.24 37.58
CA THR A 346 -13.51 -9.76 38.66
C THR A 346 -14.15 -9.58 40.03
N GLN A 347 -14.83 -8.44 40.25
CA GLN A 347 -15.55 -8.17 41.50
C GLN A 347 -16.76 -9.09 41.65
N GLU A 348 -17.55 -9.28 40.60
CA GLU A 348 -18.68 -10.22 40.56
C GLU A 348 -18.22 -11.64 40.94
N TYR A 349 -17.19 -12.16 40.29
CA TYR A 349 -16.65 -13.49 40.58
C TYR A 349 -16.16 -13.63 42.04
N ARG A 350 -15.42 -12.64 42.55
CA ARG A 350 -14.94 -12.67 43.95
C ARG A 350 -16.10 -12.62 44.95
N ALA A 351 -17.13 -11.84 44.67
CA ALA A 351 -18.33 -11.77 45.52
C ALA A 351 -19.08 -13.11 45.55
N GLU A 352 -19.20 -13.80 44.41
CA GLU A 352 -19.81 -15.12 44.33
C GLU A 352 -19.01 -16.20 45.09
N VAL A 353 -17.68 -16.20 44.94
CA VAL A 353 -16.80 -17.12 45.66
C VAL A 353 -16.92 -16.92 47.18
N GLU A 354 -16.99 -15.66 47.64
CA GLU A 354 -17.15 -15.35 49.07
C GLU A 354 -18.53 -15.75 49.60
N LEU A 355 -19.60 -15.54 48.82
CA LEU A 355 -20.95 -16.00 49.16
C LEU A 355 -20.99 -17.53 49.30
N ALA A 356 -20.33 -18.24 48.38
CA ALA A 356 -20.22 -19.70 48.43
C ALA A 356 -19.40 -20.19 49.64
N ARG A 357 -18.35 -19.45 50.01
CA ARG A 357 -17.55 -19.74 51.22
C ARG A 357 -18.40 -19.60 52.49
N LYS A 358 -19.14 -18.50 52.62
CA LYS A 358 -20.06 -18.25 53.74
C LYS A 358 -21.16 -19.31 53.85
N LYS A 359 -21.75 -19.74 52.72
CA LYS A 359 -22.72 -20.85 52.70
C LYS A 359 -22.11 -22.16 53.22
N LYS A 360 -20.88 -22.49 52.83
CA LYS A 360 -20.17 -23.69 53.32
C LYS A 360 -19.83 -23.61 54.81
N GLU A 361 -19.50 -22.42 55.31
CA GLU A 361 -19.23 -22.19 56.75
C GLU A 361 -20.51 -22.38 57.57
N HIS A 362 -21.63 -21.80 57.12
CA HIS A 362 -22.95 -21.99 57.73
C HIS A 362 -23.43 -23.46 57.68
N GLU A 363 -23.19 -24.17 56.59
CA GLU A 363 -23.47 -25.62 56.48
C GLU A 363 -22.58 -26.48 57.40
N LYS A 364 -21.33 -26.07 57.63
CA LYS A 364 -20.44 -26.75 58.59
C LYS A 364 -20.83 -26.48 60.03
N GLU A 365 -21.34 -25.29 60.35
CA GLU A 365 -21.84 -24.94 61.68
C GLU A 365 -23.16 -25.65 61.99
N THR A 366 -24.09 -25.69 61.04
CA THR A 366 -25.32 -26.49 61.16
C THR A 366 -25.04 -27.99 61.25
N LYS A 367 -24.04 -28.53 60.54
CA LYS A 367 -23.58 -29.92 60.70
C LYS A 367 -22.83 -30.20 62.01
N LYS A 368 -22.25 -29.19 62.68
CA LYS A 368 -21.67 -29.33 64.03
C LYS A 368 -22.74 -29.41 65.12
N GLY A 369 -23.95 -28.87 64.88
CA GLY A 369 -25.12 -29.03 65.75
C GLY A 369 -25.84 -30.38 65.64
N THR A 370 -25.48 -31.23 64.67
CA THR A 370 -26.11 -32.54 64.46
C THR A 370 -25.05 -33.60 64.18
N LYS A 371 -24.31 -34.01 65.20
CA LYS A 371 -23.25 -35.01 65.06
C LYS A 371 -23.79 -36.43 65.31
N ARG A 372 -24.19 -37.15 64.25
CA ARG A 372 -24.00 -38.61 64.06
C ARG A 372 -24.80 -39.14 62.84
N LYS A 373 -24.11 -39.33 61.71
CA LYS A 373 -23.91 -40.62 60.99
C LYS A 373 -23.65 -40.41 59.49
N ASN A 374 -22.62 -41.14 59.06
CA ASN A 374 -22.25 -41.60 57.73
C ASN A 374 -21.87 -40.58 56.64
N GLY A 375 -20.66 -40.79 56.12
CA GLY A 375 -20.08 -40.04 55.02
C GLY A 375 -20.42 -40.63 53.65
N SER A 376 -20.28 -39.78 52.63
CA SER A 376 -19.88 -40.09 51.26
C SER A 376 -19.59 -38.78 50.50
N LEU A 377 -18.72 -38.85 49.49
CA LEU A 377 -18.11 -37.80 48.66
C LEU A 377 -19.14 -36.93 47.88
N VAL A 378 -18.99 -35.62 47.62
CA VAL A 378 -18.08 -34.89 46.68
C VAL A 378 -18.15 -35.52 45.28
N THR A 379 -18.84 -35.01 44.26
CA THR A 379 -18.84 -33.70 43.57
C THR A 379 -20.10 -33.65 42.68
N ASP A 380 -20.82 -32.54 42.59
CA ASP A 380 -21.65 -32.16 41.42
C ASP A 380 -22.52 -30.94 41.74
N TYR A 381 -22.02 -29.71 41.59
CA TYR A 381 -22.88 -28.51 41.74
C TYR A 381 -22.52 -27.29 40.87
N PHE A 382 -21.60 -27.40 39.91
CA PHE A 382 -21.35 -26.29 38.98
C PHE A 382 -22.16 -26.47 37.68
N LYS A 383 -23.41 -26.02 37.71
CA LYS A 383 -24.14 -25.53 36.52
C LYS A 383 -24.72 -24.16 36.87
N VAL A 384 -24.18 -23.09 36.29
CA VAL A 384 -24.75 -21.74 36.38
C VAL A 384 -25.03 -21.20 34.98
N LYS A 385 -26.12 -20.42 34.90
CA LYS A 385 -26.80 -19.91 33.70
C LYS A 385 -25.87 -19.11 32.76
N LYS A 386 -25.97 -19.38 31.46
CA LYS A 386 -25.45 -18.51 30.39
C LYS A 386 -26.17 -17.15 30.43
N ARG A 387 -25.45 -16.03 30.22
CA ARG A 387 -26.08 -14.73 29.93
C ARG A 387 -26.82 -14.81 28.57
N PRO A 388 -28.02 -14.22 28.42
CA PRO A 388 -28.70 -14.16 27.14
C PRO A 388 -27.94 -13.26 26.15
N SER A 389 -27.99 -13.62 24.86
CA SER A 389 -27.69 -12.69 23.77
C SER A 389 -28.71 -11.54 23.77
N THR A 390 -28.26 -10.34 23.41
CA THR A 390 -29.08 -9.12 23.30
C THR A 390 -30.35 -9.32 22.47
N PRO A 391 -31.46 -8.61 22.78
CA PRO A 391 -32.78 -8.92 22.23
C PRO A 391 -32.93 -8.43 20.78
N GLU A 392 -33.52 -9.29 19.95
CA GLU A 392 -34.17 -8.90 18.70
C GLU A 392 -35.33 -7.93 19.03
N SER A 393 -35.41 -6.86 18.25
CA SER A 393 -36.50 -5.89 18.30
C SER A 393 -37.78 -6.53 17.78
N ASP A 394 -38.76 -6.69 18.66
CA ASP A 394 -40.13 -7.05 18.30
C ASP A 394 -41.08 -6.07 18.99
N ASN A 395 -41.70 -5.20 18.20
CA ASN A 395 -42.87 -4.43 18.60
C ASN A 395 -43.95 -4.75 17.57
N GLY A 396 -44.86 -5.65 17.96
CA GLY A 396 -46.12 -5.84 17.26
C GLY A 396 -47.18 -4.88 17.78
N GLU A 397 -48.08 -4.44 16.91
CA GLU A 397 -49.47 -4.17 17.26
C GLU A 397 -50.35 -4.64 16.11
N GLY A 398 -51.28 -5.54 16.43
CA GLY A 398 -52.31 -5.99 15.50
C GLY A 398 -53.56 -5.12 15.60
N ASN A 399 -54.27 -4.96 14.48
CA ASN A 399 -55.71 -4.68 14.47
C ASN A 399 -56.35 -5.24 13.19
N GLN A 400 -57.05 -6.36 13.37
CA GLN A 400 -58.47 -6.60 13.06
C GLN A 400 -59.08 -6.25 11.66
N TRP A 401 -59.77 -7.27 11.12
CA TRP A 401 -60.92 -7.32 10.18
C TRP A 401 -60.74 -7.65 8.68
N ASN A 402 -61.39 -8.76 8.34
CA ASN A 402 -61.79 -9.33 7.05
C ASN A 402 -62.22 -8.33 5.95
N SER A 403 -61.83 -8.59 4.71
CA SER A 403 -62.68 -9.19 3.65
C SER A 403 -62.31 -8.71 2.25
N GLY A 404 -62.41 -9.62 1.27
CA GLY A 404 -62.95 -9.28 -0.05
C GLY A 404 -61.98 -9.12 -1.21
N TYR A 405 -62.06 -10.09 -2.14
CA TYR A 405 -61.86 -9.97 -3.61
C TYR A 405 -60.47 -9.53 -4.11
N ARG A 406 -59.97 -9.88 -5.29
CA ARG A 406 -60.13 -10.91 -6.34
C ARG A 406 -59.06 -10.48 -7.36
N SER A 407 -58.37 -11.44 -7.96
CA SER A 407 -57.41 -11.24 -9.05
C SER A 407 -57.95 -10.30 -10.15
N LYS A 408 -57.07 -9.48 -10.75
CA LYS A 408 -56.68 -9.56 -12.17
C LYS A 408 -55.82 -8.38 -12.65
N ASP A 409 -55.05 -8.70 -13.69
CA ASP A 409 -54.55 -7.85 -14.77
C ASP A 409 -53.17 -7.17 -14.65
N SER A 410 -52.22 -7.80 -15.34
CA SER A 410 -51.19 -7.14 -16.17
C SER A 410 -51.83 -6.24 -17.23
N PRO A 411 -51.10 -5.22 -17.71
CA PRO A 411 -50.60 -5.25 -19.10
C PRO A 411 -49.24 -4.50 -19.21
N LYS A 412 -48.47 -4.47 -20.30
CA LYS A 412 -48.30 -5.14 -21.59
C LYS A 412 -46.97 -4.58 -22.14
N ASN A 413 -46.32 -5.35 -23.01
CA ASN A 413 -45.28 -4.90 -23.93
C ASN A 413 -45.75 -3.72 -24.80
N GLU A 414 -44.79 -2.91 -25.26
CA GLU A 414 -44.79 -2.34 -26.60
C GLU A 414 -43.34 -2.19 -27.08
N GLU A 415 -42.99 -3.00 -28.08
CA GLU A 415 -41.92 -2.75 -29.06
C GLU A 415 -42.44 -1.70 -30.06
N ASP A 416 -41.58 -0.79 -30.53
CA ASP A 416 -41.35 -0.59 -31.97
C ASP A 416 -40.36 0.56 -32.24
N GLN A 417 -39.51 0.32 -33.25
CA GLN A 417 -38.52 1.15 -33.98
C GLN A 417 -37.04 1.08 -33.58
#